data_AF-D3U8D1-F1
#
_entry.id   AF-D3U8D1-F1
#
_cell.length_a   1.000
_cell.length_b   1.000
_cell.length_c   1.000
_cell.angle_alpha   90.00
_cell.angle_beta   90.00
_cell.angle_gamma   90.00
#
_symmetry.space_group_name_H-M   'P 1'
#
loop_
_entity.id
_entity.type
_entity.pdbx_description
1 polymer ?
#
loop_
_entity_poly.entity_id
_entity_poly.type
_entity_poly.pdbx_seq_one_letter_code
_entity_poly.pdbx_strand_id
1 'polypeptide(L)'
;LIFGWGYQPERLQAGVYLLMYTLVASLPLLLSILWFYQEFKCLGFPLMFFSNFISGNVSINIIIYLGMIMAFLVKMPMYIVHLWLPKAHVEAPV
;
A
#
# COMPACT_ATOMS: atom_id res chain seq x y z
N LEU A 1 18.31 -4.37 -1.75
CA LEU A 1 18.95 -3.31 -2.56
C LEU A 1 19.45 -2.16 -1.68
N ILE A 2 18.59 -1.49 -0.91
CA ILE A 2 18.99 -0.39 0.00
C ILE A 2 19.92 -0.85 1.13
N PHE A 3 19.68 -2.03 1.71
CA PHE A 3 20.54 -2.61 2.77
C PHE A 3 21.81 -3.31 2.27
N GLY A 4 22.02 -3.40 0.96
CA GLY A 4 23.05 -4.30 0.41
C GLY A 4 24.49 -3.78 0.50
N TRP A 5 24.68 -2.45 0.48
CA TRP A 5 26.00 -1.85 0.28
C TRP A 5 26.17 -0.57 1.13
N GLY A 6 27.16 -0.58 2.04
CA GLY A 6 27.58 0.57 2.85
C GLY A 6 27.07 0.55 4.30
N TYR A 7 27.96 0.87 5.24
CA TYR A 7 27.70 0.88 6.69
C TYR A 7 27.21 2.25 7.21
N GLN A 8 26.86 3.18 6.31
CA GLN A 8 26.45 4.53 6.73
C GLN A 8 25.14 4.46 7.55
N PRO A 9 25.10 5.00 8.77
CA PRO A 9 23.93 4.91 9.65
C PRO A 9 22.71 5.62 9.05
N GLU A 10 22.95 6.67 8.25
CA GLU A 10 21.90 7.42 7.52
C GLU A 10 21.17 6.51 6.52
N ARG A 11 21.89 5.66 5.78
CA ARG A 11 21.33 4.67 4.82
C ARG A 11 20.38 3.69 5.49
N LEU A 12 20.77 3.20 6.66
CA LEU A 12 19.93 2.32 7.47
C LEU A 12 18.66 3.04 7.89
N GLN A 13 18.78 4.31 8.27
CA GLN A 13 17.64 5.12 8.70
C GLN A 13 16.64 5.35 7.55
N ALA A 14 17.06 5.71 6.33
CA ALA A 14 16.13 5.86 5.21
C ALA A 14 15.51 4.52 4.77
N GLY A 15 16.27 3.42 4.86
CA GLY A 15 15.74 2.07 4.62
C GLY A 15 14.61 1.71 5.56
N VAL A 16 14.76 1.98 6.85
CA VAL A 16 13.70 1.77 7.86
C VAL A 16 12.51 2.68 7.60
N TYR A 17 12.72 3.94 7.25
CA TYR A 17 11.62 4.84 6.88
C TYR A 17 10.81 4.31 5.70
N LEU A 18 11.46 3.98 4.58
CA LEU A 18 10.77 3.44 3.40
C LEU A 18 9.98 2.18 3.73
N LEU A 19 10.58 1.26 4.49
CA LEU A 19 9.92 0.01 4.88
C LEU A 19 8.66 0.29 5.71
N MET A 20 8.74 1.17 6.70
CA MET A 20 7.57 1.53 7.52
C MET A 20 6.46 2.19 6.68
N TYR A 21 6.79 3.11 5.77
CA TYR A 21 5.79 3.74 4.91
C TYR A 21 5.10 2.73 3.99
N THR A 22 5.86 1.81 3.37
CA THR A 22 5.29 0.79 2.48
C THR A 22 4.45 -0.25 3.22
N LEU A 23 4.86 -0.66 4.43
CA LEU A 23 4.10 -1.59 5.27
C LEU A 23 2.78 -0.99 5.76
N VAL A 24 2.81 0.24 6.29
CA VAL A 24 1.58 0.89 6.77
C VAL A 24 0.58 1.07 5.64
N ALA A 25 1.05 1.37 4.42
CA ALA A 25 0.19 1.52 3.25
C ALA A 25 -0.39 0.18 2.73
N SER A 26 0.33 -0.93 2.89
CA SER A 26 -0.12 -2.24 2.39
C SER A 26 -1.10 -2.94 3.32
N LEU A 27 -1.11 -2.61 4.63
CA LEU A 27 -2.02 -3.20 5.60
C LEU A 27 -3.52 -2.94 5.30
N PRO A 28 -3.98 -1.70 5.01
CA PRO A 28 -5.36 -1.43 4.61
C PRO A 28 -5.80 -2.21 3.37
N LEU A 29 -4.88 -2.39 2.41
CA LEU A 29 -5.14 -3.16 1.21
C LEU A 29 -5.32 -4.65 1.52
N LEU A 30 -4.51 -5.20 2.43
CA LEU A 30 -4.67 -6.59 2.87
C LEU A 30 -6.03 -6.82 3.53
N LEU A 31 -6.45 -5.91 4.40
CA LEU A 31 -7.76 -5.95 5.07
C LEU A 31 -8.91 -5.95 4.06
N SER A 32 -8.86 -5.10 3.03
CA SER A 32 -9.88 -5.08 1.97
C SER A 32 -9.94 -6.38 1.17
N ILE A 33 -8.79 -7.00 0.87
CA ILE A 33 -8.76 -8.27 0.14
C ILE A 33 -9.33 -9.41 0.97
N LEU A 34 -9.01 -9.46 2.27
CA LEU A 34 -9.57 -10.47 3.18
C LEU A 34 -11.08 -10.33 3.32
N TRP A 35 -11.59 -9.09 3.37
CA TRP A 35 -13.03 -8.84 3.38
C TRP A 35 -13.70 -9.35 2.09
N PHE A 36 -13.12 -9.08 0.92
CA PHE A 36 -13.63 -9.62 -0.34
C PHE A 36 -13.63 -11.15 -0.39
N TYR A 37 -12.61 -11.78 0.17
CA TYR A 37 -12.56 -13.23 0.26
C TYR A 37 -13.68 -13.80 1.14
N GLN A 38 -14.03 -13.12 2.24
CA GLN A 38 -15.13 -13.54 3.11
C GLN A 38 -16.49 -13.43 2.41
N GLU A 39 -16.74 -12.34 1.71
CA GLU A 39 -18.03 -12.08 1.04
C GLU A 39 -18.23 -12.93 -0.21
N PHE A 40 -17.24 -12.95 -1.11
CA PHE A 40 -17.39 -13.56 -2.44
C PHE A 40 -16.78 -14.96 -2.54
N LYS A 41 -15.98 -15.41 -1.55
CA LYS A 41 -15.22 -16.67 -1.54
C LYS A 41 -14.33 -16.88 -2.77
N CYS A 42 -14.12 -15.83 -3.55
CA CYS A 42 -13.41 -15.80 -4.82
C CYS A 42 -12.66 -14.46 -4.92
N LEU A 43 -11.44 -14.50 -5.46
CA LEU A 43 -10.57 -13.32 -5.62
C LEU A 43 -10.48 -12.86 -7.08
N GLY A 44 -11.27 -13.47 -7.99
CA GLY A 44 -11.27 -13.12 -9.40
C GLY A 44 -12.00 -11.80 -9.65
N PHE A 45 -11.29 -10.82 -10.22
CA PHE A 45 -11.87 -9.55 -10.67
C PHE A 45 -13.16 -9.68 -11.50
N PRO A 46 -13.24 -10.53 -12.54
CA PRO A 46 -14.48 -10.64 -13.33
C PRO A 46 -15.64 -11.26 -12.54
N LEU A 47 -15.36 -12.11 -11.54
CA LEU A 47 -16.41 -12.67 -10.68
C LEU A 47 -16.97 -11.61 -9.72
N MET A 48 -16.10 -10.75 -9.18
CA MET A 48 -16.51 -9.63 -8.31
C MET A 48 -17.49 -8.68 -9.01
N PHE A 49 -17.28 -8.34 -10.30
CA PHE A 49 -18.19 -7.47 -11.03
C PHE A 49 -19.59 -8.07 -11.22
N PHE A 50 -19.69 -9.39 -11.35
CA PHE A 50 -20.96 -10.10 -11.53
C PHE A 50 -21.70 -10.36 -10.22
N SER A 51 -20.99 -10.54 -9.12
CA SER A 51 -21.58 -10.75 -7.81
C SER A 51 -21.96 -9.42 -7.16
N ASN A 52 -23.21 -8.98 -7.32
CA ASN A 52 -23.93 -7.94 -6.55
C ASN A 52 -23.10 -7.05 -5.58
N PHE A 53 -22.10 -6.31 -6.07
CA PHE A 53 -21.46 -5.24 -5.29
C PHE A 53 -22.46 -4.14 -4.86
N ILE A 54 -23.59 -4.10 -5.57
CA ILE A 54 -24.64 -3.09 -5.46
C ILE A 54 -25.57 -3.35 -4.27
N SER A 55 -25.67 -4.58 -3.74
CA SER A 55 -26.59 -4.89 -2.62
C SER A 55 -25.99 -4.71 -1.22
N GLY A 56 -24.71 -4.35 -1.12
CA GLY A 56 -24.03 -4.13 0.16
C GLY A 56 -24.25 -2.73 0.73
N ASN A 57 -24.01 -2.56 2.03
CA ASN A 57 -24.02 -1.26 2.70
C ASN A 57 -23.04 -0.28 2.02
N VAL A 58 -23.55 0.84 1.50
CA VAL A 58 -22.78 1.86 0.76
C VAL A 58 -21.59 2.39 1.57
N SER A 59 -21.75 2.54 2.89
CA SER A 59 -20.69 3.00 3.79
C SER A 59 -19.49 2.05 3.84
N ILE A 60 -19.75 0.73 3.88
CA ILE A 60 -18.69 -0.29 3.92
C ILE A 60 -17.96 -0.33 2.58
N ASN A 61 -18.69 -0.25 1.47
CA ASN A 61 -18.09 -0.18 0.12
C ASN A 61 -17.13 1.01 -0.04
N ILE A 62 -17.46 2.18 0.51
CA ILE A 62 -16.58 3.36 0.48
C ILE A 62 -15.29 3.12 1.27
N ILE A 63 -15.38 2.51 2.46
CA ILE A 63 -14.21 2.21 3.31
C ILE A 63 -13.27 1.24 2.59
N ILE A 64 -13.82 0.19 1.98
CA ILE A 64 -13.03 -0.82 1.26
C ILE A 64 -12.40 -0.21 0.01
N TYR A 65 -13.13 0.64 -0.71
CA TYR A 65 -12.61 1.38 -1.86
C TYR A 65 -11.43 2.29 -1.47
N LEU A 66 -11.57 3.04 -0.38
CA LEU A 66 -10.47 3.84 0.17
C LEU A 66 -9.27 2.96 0.57
N GLY A 67 -9.51 1.82 1.22
CA GLY A 67 -8.47 0.85 1.59
C GLY A 67 -7.67 0.33 0.40
N MET A 68 -8.35 0.02 -0.72
CA MET A 68 -7.71 -0.44 -1.96
C MET A 68 -6.86 0.65 -2.62
N ILE A 69 -7.30 1.91 -2.57
CA ILE A 69 -6.59 3.04 -3.19
C ILE A 69 -5.39 3.51 -2.37
N MET A 70 -5.44 3.40 -1.04
CA MET A 70 -4.37 3.88 -0.16
C MET A 70 -2.99 3.29 -0.49
N ALA A 71 -2.90 2.01 -0.85
CA ALA A 71 -1.63 1.40 -1.24
C ALA A 71 -1.01 2.00 -2.52
N PHE A 72 -1.84 2.49 -3.44
CA PHE A 72 -1.39 3.16 -4.66
C PHE A 72 -0.96 4.61 -4.38
N LEU A 73 -1.67 5.30 -3.49
CA LEU A 73 -1.37 6.69 -3.13
C LEU A 73 -0.02 6.87 -2.44
N VAL A 74 0.49 5.84 -1.77
CA VAL A 74 1.83 5.89 -1.14
C VAL A 74 2.94 5.57 -2.15
N LYS A 75 2.65 4.76 -3.18
CA LYS A 75 3.60 4.49 -4.28
C LYS A 75 3.71 5.65 -5.26
N MET A 76 2.62 6.41 -5.46
CA MET A 76 2.68 7.67 -6.20
C MET A 76 3.12 8.80 -5.26
N PRO A 77 4.05 9.68 -5.67
CA PRO A 77 4.56 10.74 -4.82
C PRO A 77 3.51 11.85 -4.61
N MET A 78 2.57 11.64 -3.69
CA MET A 78 1.64 12.66 -3.22
C MET A 78 2.32 13.56 -2.18
N TYR A 79 1.92 14.84 -2.12
CA TYR A 79 2.57 15.92 -1.35
C TYR A 79 2.87 15.57 0.13
N ILE A 80 2.05 14.74 0.77
CA ILE A 80 2.20 14.37 2.20
C ILE A 80 3.18 13.22 2.41
N VAL A 81 3.26 12.27 1.47
CA VAL A 81 4.02 11.01 1.61
C VAL A 81 5.33 11.02 0.82
N HIS A 82 5.70 12.12 0.18
CA HIS A 82 6.89 12.20 -0.68
C HIS A 82 8.22 12.05 0.09
N LEU A 83 8.28 12.30 1.39
CA LEU A 83 9.54 12.45 2.13
C LEU A 83 10.50 11.24 2.08
N TRP A 84 10.00 10.04 1.79
CA TRP A 84 10.85 8.86 1.62
C TRP A 84 11.67 8.89 0.32
N LEU A 85 11.18 9.53 -0.74
CA LEU A 85 11.75 9.50 -2.07
C LEU A 85 13.06 10.32 -2.19
N PRO A 86 13.15 11.58 -1.67
CA PRO A 86 14.40 12.34 -1.66
C PRO A 86 15.48 11.68 -0.81
N LYS A 87 15.11 11.11 0.35
CA LYS A 87 16.05 10.38 1.22
C LYS A 87 16.58 9.12 0.54
N ALA A 88 15.70 8.34 -0.08
CA ALA A 88 16.10 7.13 -0.80
C ALA A 88 17.02 7.44 -2.00
N HIS A 89 16.82 8.58 -2.68
CA HIS A 89 17.66 8.98 -3.79
C HIS A 89 19.03 9.52 -3.36
N VAL A 90 19.10 10.32 -2.28
CA VAL A 90 20.37 10.87 -1.76
C VAL A 90 21.31 9.77 -1.25
N GLU A 91 20.72 8.68 -0.74
CA GLU A 91 21.46 7.60 -0.09
C GLU A 91 21.64 6.36 -0.96
N ALA A 92 21.10 6.37 -2.18
CA ALA A 92 21.34 5.32 -3.16
C ALA A 92 22.83 5.28 -3.54
N PRO A 93 23.45 4.09 -3.62
CA PRO A 93 24.80 3.98 -4.15
C PRO A 93 24.78 4.42 -5.62
N VAL A 94 25.75 5.26 -6.00
CA VAL A 94 26.14 5.41 -7.40
C VAL A 94 26.82 4.12 -7.85
#